data_AF-A0A8S2TNL4-F1
#
_entry.id   AF-A0A8S2TNL4-F1
#
_cell.length_a   1.000
_cell.length_b   1.000
_cell.length_c   1.000
_cell.angle_alpha   90.00
_cell.angle_beta   90.00
_cell.angle_gamma   90.00
#
_symmetry.space_group_name_H-M   'P 1'
#
loop_
_entity.id
_entity.type
_entity.pdbx_description
1 polymer ?
#
loop_
_entity_poly.entity_id
_entity_poly.type
_entity_poly.pdbx_seq_one_letter_code
_entity_poly.pdbx_strand_id
1 'polypeptide(L)'
;SRIAEITEQVPAIVLTLDKKMTRTELLEITRSCNAEVLRKVMSLLNHLTVVTNKSNLPKNYLPLNMNDSEIFELLPHLLAEGLKFSLRPAALMAMLCVLSRNGILQERAIRFLTGIKGKWLDLASSENNAYAFSKICVKLPEFFTDEENLFFQKLYVIGGLKLNAATRITIQKPLSPKVNEMHYDTKIQCKTCNIVRSTTLFSDVGTSCCALCLPRYNLKYTPEPCAEDKSHLVECGTCKCLYAIVQCAKLYTRPKCFYCRELLETTPYRRCTACQNKYVHFDSTELVTNNGEENTFICAECKHSTTNQNIIDIQVPISTLIDENKTQIYNYLNINIKDNINIFATEWSLFKLKDKIELEPREDAKLLPMPLIHNKKPVLNYTLVFDQIQAWIQSGKSEHVTCYICCNDVPRSRIDDTCGNKSCHADACIECLTSWYEAVKPGGIVLISHLSCPFCKQAPNGKILKKYNKQACTILRPDKKNDIDEHWYYGWCLDCYKVQKAQEKICSGNGDIPELTNFVCDDCAEVRKISKNANSKFCPGINENTKEICGIAISKNGGCNHITCTACHSHWCWLCVKTYGDSIYEHLTEVHGNYGLDDNENEY
;
A
#
# COMPACT_ATOMS: atom_id res chain seq x y z
N SER A 1 28.73 -1.72 39.48
CA SER A 1 29.62 -1.53 40.64
C SER A 1 29.12 -0.48 41.62
N ARG A 2 28.61 0.71 41.20
CA ARG A 2 28.12 1.76 42.13
C ARG A 2 26.87 1.43 42.98
N ILE A 3 26.03 0.46 42.60
CA ILE A 3 24.84 0.08 43.39
C ILE A 3 25.22 -0.76 44.64
N ALA A 4 26.41 -1.37 44.65
CA ALA A 4 26.83 -2.28 45.72
C ALA A 4 27.29 -1.57 47.02
N GLU A 5 27.44 -0.24 47.01
CA GLU A 5 27.87 0.54 48.18
C GLU A 5 26.76 1.41 48.79
N ILE A 6 25.52 1.28 48.30
CA ILE A 6 24.38 1.94 48.93
C ILE A 6 24.01 1.09 50.16
N THR A 7 24.42 1.57 51.34
CA THR A 7 23.85 1.13 52.62
C THR A 7 22.33 1.07 52.51
N GLU A 8 21.67 0.08 53.12
CA GLU A 8 20.21 -0.08 53.07
C GLU A 8 19.50 1.21 53.54
N GLN A 9 19.17 2.07 52.58
CA GLN A 9 18.72 3.44 52.79
C GLN A 9 17.23 3.54 52.52
N VAL A 10 16.49 3.92 53.56
CA VAL A 10 15.07 4.25 53.52
C VAL A 10 14.89 5.76 53.74
N PRO A 11 13.86 6.40 53.13
CA PRO A 11 12.81 5.78 52.33
C PRO A 11 13.29 5.43 50.89
N ALA A 12 12.75 4.34 50.33
CA ALA A 12 13.15 3.81 49.03
C ALA A 12 11.94 3.48 48.13
N ILE A 13 12.12 3.64 46.83
CA ILE A 13 11.17 3.24 45.79
C ILE A 13 11.38 1.76 45.48
N VAL A 14 10.28 1.01 45.48
CA VAL A 14 10.26 -0.40 45.13
C VAL A 14 9.14 -0.68 44.14
N LEU A 15 9.33 -1.68 43.27
CA LEU A 15 8.27 -2.22 42.44
C LEU A 15 7.61 -3.39 43.19
N THR A 16 6.31 -3.30 43.44
CA THR A 16 5.56 -4.32 44.21
C THR A 16 5.10 -5.52 43.39
N LEU A 17 5.28 -5.47 42.07
CA LEU A 17 4.94 -6.57 41.16
C LEU A 17 6.18 -7.39 40.80
N ASP A 18 6.00 -8.71 40.81
CA ASP A 18 7.00 -9.66 40.29
C ASP A 18 7.09 -9.66 38.75
N LYS A 19 6.17 -8.94 38.08
CA LYS A 19 6.15 -8.84 36.62
C LYS A 19 7.27 -7.91 36.14
N LYS A 20 8.31 -8.51 35.54
CA LYS A 20 9.42 -7.80 34.90
C LYS A 20 9.22 -7.65 33.39
N MET A 21 9.89 -6.67 32.80
CA MET A 21 10.04 -6.55 31.36
C MET A 21 11.38 -7.13 30.93
N THR A 22 11.45 -7.68 29.72
CA THR A 22 12.74 -8.03 29.15
C THR A 22 13.54 -6.76 28.85
N ARG A 23 14.88 -6.87 28.91
CA ARG A 23 15.77 -5.76 28.52
C ARG A 23 15.47 -5.25 27.12
N THR A 24 15.17 -6.15 26.18
CA THR A 24 14.83 -5.80 24.80
C THR A 24 13.54 -5.00 24.73
N GLU A 25 12.46 -5.45 25.39
CA GLU A 25 11.20 -4.70 25.43
C GLU A 25 11.37 -3.31 26.05
N LEU A 26 12.15 -3.20 27.12
CA LEU A 26 12.37 -1.92 27.80
C LEU A 26 13.23 -0.95 26.96
N LEU A 27 14.21 -1.48 26.21
CA LEU A 27 15.00 -0.69 25.25
C LEU A 27 14.20 -0.30 24.00
N GLU A 28 13.13 -1.01 23.63
CA GLU A 28 12.29 -0.61 22.50
C GLU A 28 11.58 0.74 22.72
N ILE A 29 11.39 1.15 23.97
CA ILE A 29 10.91 2.49 24.32
C ILE A 29 11.80 3.56 23.71
N THR A 30 13.12 3.35 23.78
CA THR A 30 14.14 4.31 23.33
C THR A 30 14.26 4.37 21.82
N ARG A 31 13.59 3.47 21.10
CA ARG A 31 13.65 3.36 19.64
C ARG A 31 12.36 3.81 18.98
N SER A 32 11.24 3.26 19.43
CA SER A 32 9.96 3.39 18.75
C SER A 32 8.88 4.08 19.57
N CYS A 33 9.05 4.20 20.90
CA CYS A 33 7.99 4.64 21.82
C CYS A 33 6.66 3.91 21.54
N ASN A 34 6.73 2.61 21.22
CA ASN A 34 5.57 1.81 20.83
C ASN A 34 4.49 1.85 21.93
N ALA A 35 3.23 2.06 21.53
CA ALA A 35 2.09 2.17 22.44
C ALA A 35 1.91 0.95 23.37
N GLU A 36 2.21 -0.27 22.91
CA GLU A 36 2.14 -1.47 23.75
C GLU A 36 3.22 -1.47 24.83
N VAL A 37 4.44 -1.08 24.45
CA VAL A 37 5.58 -0.99 25.37
C VAL A 37 5.36 0.13 26.39
N LEU A 38 4.91 1.31 25.93
CA LEU A 38 4.53 2.42 26.81
C LEU A 38 3.42 2.04 27.79
N ARG A 39 2.44 1.23 27.36
CA ARG A 39 1.37 0.72 28.23
C ARG A 39 1.92 -0.20 29.32
N LYS A 40 2.83 -1.12 28.97
CA LYS A 40 3.51 -1.99 29.95
C LYS A 40 4.28 -1.16 30.98
N VAL A 41 5.04 -0.16 30.53
CA VAL A 41 5.80 0.74 31.42
C VAL A 41 4.91 1.54 32.33
N MET A 42 3.85 2.14 31.79
CA MET A 42 2.89 2.89 32.59
C MET A 42 2.23 2.01 33.64
N SER A 43 1.88 0.77 33.28
CA SER A 43 1.37 -0.21 34.23
C SER A 43 2.35 -0.42 35.37
N LEU A 44 3.65 -0.63 35.08
CA LEU A 44 4.65 -0.86 36.11
C LEU A 44 4.93 0.37 36.98
N LEU A 45 4.95 1.57 36.39
CA LEU A 45 5.09 2.83 37.11
C LEU A 45 3.97 3.05 38.15
N ASN A 46 2.76 2.57 37.87
CA ASN A 46 1.63 2.64 38.80
C ASN A 46 1.78 1.71 40.02
N HIS A 47 2.72 0.76 39.98
CA HIS A 47 2.97 -0.19 41.07
C HIS A 47 4.24 0.13 41.86
N LEU A 48 4.82 1.31 41.62
CA LEU A 48 5.86 1.86 42.48
C LEU A 48 5.25 2.23 43.83
N THR A 49 5.94 1.83 44.90
CA THR A 49 5.58 2.21 46.28
C THR A 49 6.82 2.68 47.03
N VAL A 50 6.60 3.42 48.11
CA VAL A 50 7.67 3.87 48.99
C VAL A 50 7.72 2.98 50.23
N VAL A 51 8.88 2.40 50.50
CA VAL A 51 9.16 1.64 51.72
C VAL A 51 9.98 2.52 52.65
N THR A 52 9.48 2.70 53.88
CA THR A 52 10.13 3.47 54.94
C THR A 52 10.82 2.60 55.98
N ASN A 53 10.43 1.32 56.09
CA ASN A 53 11.01 0.38 57.04
C ASN A 53 12.05 -0.52 56.36
N LYS A 54 13.26 -0.51 56.92
CA LYS A 54 14.40 -1.29 56.46
C LYS A 54 14.13 -2.80 56.40
N SER A 55 13.31 -3.35 57.31
CA SER A 55 12.97 -4.79 57.31
C SER A 55 12.17 -5.23 56.08
N ASN A 56 11.51 -4.31 55.41
CA ASN A 56 10.62 -4.57 54.26
C ASN A 56 11.29 -4.23 52.93
N LEU A 57 12.60 -3.97 52.92
CA LEU A 57 13.34 -3.56 51.75
C LEU A 57 13.65 -4.80 50.87
N PRO A 58 13.13 -4.87 49.63
CA PRO A 58 13.44 -5.96 48.72
C PRO A 58 14.87 -5.82 48.17
N LYS A 59 15.38 -6.87 47.52
CA LYS A 59 16.73 -6.85 46.91
C LYS A 59 16.91 -5.73 45.86
N ASN A 60 15.86 -5.41 45.10
CA ASN A 60 15.89 -4.36 44.09
C ASN A 60 15.08 -3.15 44.56
N TYR A 61 15.77 -2.07 44.89
CA TYR A 61 15.16 -0.83 45.37
C TYR A 61 15.97 0.38 44.88
N LEU A 62 15.37 1.56 44.93
CA LEU A 62 16.04 2.84 44.67
C LEU A 62 15.83 3.81 45.85
N PRO A 63 16.87 4.18 46.61
CA PRO A 63 16.81 5.23 47.62
C PRO A 63 16.22 6.54 47.10
N LEU A 64 15.30 7.16 47.85
CA LEU A 64 14.69 8.43 47.46
C LEU A 64 15.62 9.64 47.63
N ASN A 65 16.69 9.50 48.41
CA ASN A 65 17.69 10.55 48.64
C ASN A 65 18.69 10.73 47.49
N MET A 66 18.64 9.88 46.46
CA MET A 66 19.41 10.07 45.22
C MET A 66 19.03 11.40 44.55
N ASN A 67 19.89 11.90 43.67
CA ASN A 67 19.54 13.08 42.88
C ASN A 67 18.48 12.74 41.81
N ASP A 68 17.82 13.76 41.27
CA ASP A 68 16.68 13.57 40.36
C ASP A 68 17.10 12.80 39.08
N SER A 69 18.29 13.09 38.51
CA SER A 69 18.83 12.41 37.31
C SER A 69 19.10 10.93 37.55
N GLU A 70 19.79 10.61 38.65
CA GLU A 70 20.17 9.23 38.99
C GLU A 70 18.94 8.34 39.20
N ILE A 71 17.89 8.85 39.83
CA ILE A 71 16.64 8.08 39.98
C ILE A 71 16.06 7.74 38.62
N PHE A 72 15.92 8.68 37.67
CA PHE A 72 15.32 8.35 36.37
C PHE A 72 16.24 7.50 35.49
N GLU A 73 17.57 7.65 35.60
CA GLU A 73 18.53 6.77 34.92
C GLU A 73 18.50 5.33 35.44
N LEU A 74 18.25 5.15 36.75
CA LEU A 74 18.24 3.84 37.40
C LEU A 74 16.84 3.26 37.59
N LEU A 75 15.76 4.02 37.42
CA LEU A 75 14.38 3.54 37.41
C LEU A 75 14.15 2.28 36.56
N PRO A 76 14.69 2.15 35.33
CA PRO A 76 14.60 0.92 34.57
C PRO A 76 15.18 -0.31 35.27
N HIS A 77 16.12 -0.18 36.21
CA HIS A 77 16.68 -1.28 36.98
C HIS A 77 15.61 -2.05 37.77
N LEU A 78 14.57 -1.34 38.23
CA LEU A 78 13.42 -1.96 38.92
C LEU A 78 12.55 -2.77 37.96
N LEU A 79 12.54 -2.42 36.66
CA LEU A 79 11.72 -3.06 35.63
C LEU A 79 12.47 -4.22 34.92
N ALA A 80 13.77 -4.03 34.70
CA ALA A 80 14.70 -5.00 34.13
C ALA A 80 16.08 -4.85 34.80
N GLU A 81 16.49 -5.87 35.55
CA GLU A 81 17.71 -5.84 36.34
C GLU A 81 18.96 -5.53 35.50
N GLY A 82 19.85 -4.74 36.09
CA GLY A 82 21.11 -4.32 35.46
C GLY A 82 20.97 -3.28 34.35
N LEU A 83 19.77 -2.75 34.09
CA LEU A 83 19.58 -1.68 33.10
C LEU A 83 19.77 -0.30 33.71
N LYS A 84 20.52 0.54 33.00
CA LYS A 84 20.67 1.98 33.24
C LYS A 84 20.36 2.71 31.95
N PHE A 85 19.48 3.70 32.01
CA PHE A 85 19.16 4.56 30.89
C PHE A 85 20.17 5.70 30.73
N SER A 86 20.33 6.14 29.48
CA SER A 86 20.95 7.42 29.17
C SER A 86 19.97 8.56 29.44
N LEU A 87 20.40 9.81 29.23
CA LEU A 87 19.59 10.99 29.54
C LEU A 87 18.19 10.98 28.89
N ARG A 88 18.07 10.56 27.61
CA ARG A 88 16.78 10.65 26.87
C ARG A 88 15.74 9.64 27.35
N PRO A 89 16.06 8.35 27.44
CA PRO A 89 15.09 7.39 27.94
C PRO A 89 14.70 7.66 29.40
N ALA A 90 15.65 8.15 30.22
CA ALA A 90 15.36 8.62 31.57
C ALA A 90 14.37 9.79 31.56
N ALA A 91 14.56 10.76 30.67
CA ALA A 91 13.67 11.90 30.54
C ALA A 91 12.29 11.52 29.98
N LEU A 92 12.21 10.53 29.09
CA LEU A 92 10.95 9.95 28.64
C LEU A 92 10.18 9.30 29.81
N MET A 93 10.87 8.56 30.70
CA MET A 93 10.27 8.03 31.92
C MET A 93 9.75 9.14 32.83
N ALA A 94 10.50 10.24 32.97
CA ALA A 94 10.06 11.41 33.71
C ALA A 94 8.81 12.06 33.07
N MET A 95 8.76 12.20 31.75
CA MET A 95 7.56 12.70 31.04
C MET A 95 6.34 11.82 31.29
N LEU A 96 6.50 10.50 31.29
CA LEU A 96 5.41 9.57 31.63
C LEU A 96 4.95 9.77 33.08
N CYS A 97 5.85 10.03 34.02
CA CYS A 97 5.49 10.34 35.41
C CYS A 97 4.72 11.67 35.52
N VAL A 98 5.08 12.69 34.74
CA VAL A 98 4.33 13.96 34.70
C VAL A 98 2.95 13.76 34.09
N LEU A 99 2.86 13.10 32.93
CA LEU A 99 1.59 12.86 32.23
C LEU A 99 0.62 11.99 33.04
N SER A 100 1.13 11.03 33.80
CA SER A 100 0.33 10.18 34.68
C SER A 100 0.03 10.80 36.04
N ARG A 101 0.62 11.97 36.36
CA ARG A 101 0.56 12.59 37.70
C ARG A 101 0.97 11.60 38.78
N ASN A 102 2.10 10.92 38.58
CA ASN A 102 2.58 9.88 39.47
C ASN A 102 2.85 10.46 40.88
N GLY A 103 2.13 9.97 41.88
CA GLY A 103 2.17 10.53 43.24
C GLY A 103 3.53 10.45 43.96
N ILE A 104 4.48 9.64 43.50
CA ILE A 104 5.81 9.49 44.11
C ILE A 104 6.85 10.33 43.36
N LEU A 105 6.81 10.30 42.02
CA LEU A 105 7.89 10.80 41.17
C LEU A 105 7.58 12.10 40.44
N GLN A 106 6.34 12.59 40.43
CA GLN A 106 5.95 13.76 39.62
C GLN A 106 6.80 15.01 39.90
N GLU A 107 6.93 15.43 41.16
CA GLU A 107 7.72 16.63 41.51
C GLU A 107 9.20 16.49 41.11
N ARG A 108 9.77 15.29 41.31
CA ARG A 108 11.15 14.99 40.88
C ARG A 108 11.28 15.00 39.37
N ALA A 109 10.26 14.51 38.66
CA ALA A 109 10.21 14.52 37.20
C ALA A 109 10.19 15.95 36.65
N ILE A 110 9.37 16.83 37.23
CA ILE A 110 9.28 18.25 36.83
C ILE A 110 10.65 18.93 36.99
N ARG A 111 11.31 18.77 38.15
CA ARG A 111 12.65 19.34 38.38
C ARG A 111 13.69 18.80 37.40
N PHE A 112 13.71 17.49 37.19
CA PHE A 112 14.64 16.86 36.25
C PHE A 112 14.44 17.37 34.81
N LEU A 113 13.19 17.38 34.31
CA LEU A 113 12.86 17.85 32.96
C LEU A 113 13.19 19.33 32.78
N THR A 114 12.94 20.15 33.79
CA THR A 114 13.29 21.58 33.77
C THR A 114 14.80 21.77 33.69
N GLY A 115 15.60 20.97 34.40
CA GLY A 115 17.07 21.03 34.39
C GLY A 115 17.74 20.60 33.07
N ILE A 116 16.99 19.98 32.16
CA ILE A 116 17.49 19.53 30.85
C ILE A 116 16.87 20.28 29.67
N LYS A 117 16.06 21.32 29.92
CA LYS A 117 15.52 22.22 28.90
C LYS A 117 16.63 22.77 27.99
N GLY A 118 16.38 22.84 26.69
CA GLY A 118 17.37 23.29 25.69
C GLY A 118 18.40 22.23 25.29
N LYS A 119 18.35 21.03 25.89
CA LYS A 119 19.24 19.93 25.52
C LYS A 119 18.59 18.96 24.56
N TRP A 120 17.36 19.13 24.05
CA TRP A 120 16.57 18.10 23.34
C TRP A 120 16.89 17.88 21.87
N LEU A 121 17.37 18.89 21.14
CA LEU A 121 17.62 18.84 19.70
C LEU A 121 18.92 18.13 19.31
N ASP A 122 19.17 16.93 19.85
CA ASP A 122 20.20 16.05 19.29
C ASP A 122 19.63 15.33 18.06
N LEU A 123 19.83 15.91 16.89
CA LEU A 123 19.32 15.39 15.61
C LEU A 123 20.02 14.11 15.14
N ALA A 124 21.13 13.70 15.76
CA ALA A 124 21.79 12.43 15.48
C ALA A 124 21.06 11.25 16.13
N SER A 125 20.31 11.50 17.21
CA SER A 125 19.51 10.49 17.89
C SER A 125 18.22 10.17 17.11
N SER A 126 18.03 8.89 16.77
CA SER A 126 16.81 8.41 16.09
C SER A 126 15.54 8.57 16.94
N GLU A 127 15.67 8.54 18.27
CA GLU A 127 14.56 8.61 19.22
C GLU A 127 13.81 9.95 19.12
N ASN A 128 14.56 11.05 18.97
CA ASN A 128 14.03 12.41 18.86
C ASN A 128 13.14 12.62 17.63
N ASN A 129 13.25 11.73 16.65
CA ASN A 129 12.56 11.81 15.37
C ASN A 129 11.37 10.83 15.28
N ALA A 130 11.10 10.07 16.35
CA ALA A 130 9.97 9.15 16.40
C ALA A 130 8.66 9.91 16.59
N TYR A 131 7.62 9.53 15.84
CA TYR A 131 6.29 10.15 15.95
C TYR A 131 5.68 10.02 17.34
N ALA A 132 5.83 8.84 17.97
CA ALA A 132 5.28 8.62 19.31
C ALA A 132 5.99 9.46 20.37
N PHE A 133 7.28 9.76 20.17
CA PHE A 133 8.03 10.68 21.02
C PHE A 133 7.55 12.12 20.85
N SER A 134 7.46 12.62 19.60
CA SER A 134 6.94 13.98 19.36
C SER A 134 5.52 14.18 19.90
N LYS A 135 4.68 13.15 19.81
CA LYS A 135 3.33 13.13 20.41
C LYS A 135 3.33 13.29 21.94
N ILE A 136 4.37 12.85 22.64
CA ILE A 136 4.53 13.06 24.08
C ILE A 136 5.03 14.49 24.33
N CYS A 137 6.05 14.94 23.58
CA CYS A 137 6.64 16.28 23.73
C CYS A 137 5.61 17.40 23.59
N VAL A 138 4.75 17.36 22.56
CA VAL A 138 3.74 18.40 22.32
C VAL A 138 2.69 18.54 23.42
N LYS A 139 2.60 17.56 24.34
CA LYS A 139 1.71 17.63 25.52
C LYS A 139 2.34 18.31 26.73
N LEU A 140 3.66 18.52 26.70
CA LEU A 140 4.42 19.07 27.81
C LEU A 140 5.32 20.24 27.34
N PRO A 141 4.76 21.25 26.65
CA PRO A 141 5.55 22.32 26.02
C PRO A 141 6.43 23.13 26.99
N GLU A 142 6.08 23.16 28.28
CA GLU A 142 6.79 23.92 29.31
C GLU A 142 8.25 23.47 29.52
N PHE A 143 8.57 22.20 29.25
CA PHE A 143 9.92 21.62 29.44
C PHE A 143 10.84 21.80 28.23
N PHE A 144 10.39 22.51 27.20
CA PHE A 144 11.10 22.72 25.95
C PHE A 144 11.31 24.22 25.69
N THR A 145 12.36 24.56 24.97
CA THR A 145 12.53 25.90 24.37
C THR A 145 11.52 26.11 23.24
N ASP A 146 11.35 27.36 22.79
CA ASP A 146 10.46 27.66 21.66
C ASP A 146 10.91 26.94 20.37
N GLU A 147 12.22 26.83 20.16
CA GLU A 147 12.81 26.09 19.05
C GLU A 147 12.51 24.58 19.14
N GLU A 148 12.69 23.99 20.33
CA GLU A 148 12.37 22.58 20.59
C GLU A 148 10.88 22.29 20.38
N ASN A 149 10.01 23.15 20.91
CA ASN A 149 8.57 23.06 20.74
C ASN A 149 8.17 23.12 19.27
N LEU A 150 8.73 24.07 18.51
CA LEU A 150 8.47 24.21 17.08
C LEU A 150 8.90 22.96 16.31
N PHE A 151 10.06 22.38 16.64
CA PHE A 151 10.56 21.16 16.02
C PHE A 151 9.65 19.96 16.29
N PHE A 152 9.32 19.69 17.56
CA PHE A 152 8.45 18.56 17.91
C PHE A 152 7.03 18.74 17.38
N GLN A 153 6.51 19.97 17.35
CA GLN A 153 5.22 20.27 16.74
C GLN A 153 5.21 19.94 15.25
N LYS A 154 6.25 20.30 14.49
CA LYS A 154 6.36 19.96 13.06
C LYS A 154 6.46 18.45 12.83
N LEU A 155 7.26 17.73 13.63
CA LEU A 155 7.33 16.27 13.56
C LEU A 155 6.00 15.61 13.93
N TYR A 156 5.28 16.14 14.91
CA TYR A 156 3.95 15.67 15.28
C TYR A 156 2.95 15.84 14.13
N VAL A 157 2.94 17.02 13.50
CA VAL A 157 2.04 17.29 12.37
C VAL A 157 2.35 16.38 11.18
N ILE A 158 3.62 16.28 10.76
CA ILE A 158 4.03 15.42 9.63
C ILE A 158 3.79 13.95 9.93
N GLY A 159 4.11 13.50 11.15
CA GLY A 159 3.85 12.12 11.57
C GLY A 159 2.35 11.81 11.61
N GLY A 160 1.53 12.77 12.04
CA GLY A 160 0.07 12.67 12.03
C GLY A 160 -0.50 12.58 10.61
N LEU A 161 0.04 13.37 9.68
CA LEU A 161 -0.30 13.27 8.24
C LEU A 161 0.06 11.89 7.68
N LYS A 162 1.28 11.41 7.95
CA LYS A 162 1.72 10.07 7.50
C LYS A 162 0.86 8.95 8.09
N LEU A 163 0.53 9.05 9.38
CA LEU A 163 -0.35 8.09 10.06
C LEU A 163 -1.75 8.03 9.41
N ASN A 164 -2.26 9.19 9.00
CA ASN A 164 -3.60 9.34 8.43
C ASN A 164 -3.60 9.39 6.89
N ALA A 165 -2.52 8.97 6.22
CA ALA A 165 -2.42 9.03 4.76
C ALA A 165 -3.58 8.30 4.06
N ALA A 166 -3.93 7.11 4.56
CA ALA A 166 -5.02 6.29 4.04
C ALA A 166 -6.41 6.67 4.58
N THR A 167 -6.47 7.53 5.61
CA THR A 167 -7.72 7.95 6.23
C THR A 167 -8.59 8.64 5.19
N ARG A 168 -9.86 8.24 5.10
CA ARG A 168 -10.82 8.81 4.14
C ARG A 168 -11.60 9.96 4.78
N ILE A 169 -11.63 11.08 4.07
CA ILE A 169 -12.39 12.28 4.44
C ILE A 169 -13.46 12.57 3.40
N THR A 170 -14.58 13.09 3.87
CA THR A 170 -15.73 13.39 3.01
C THR A 170 -15.56 14.76 2.37
N ILE A 171 -15.47 14.80 1.06
CA ILE A 171 -15.44 16.04 0.30
C ILE A 171 -16.72 16.20 -0.53
N GLN A 172 -17.19 17.44 -0.61
CA GLN A 172 -18.27 17.86 -1.49
C GLN A 172 -17.68 18.39 -2.78
N LYS A 173 -18.11 17.84 -3.92
CA LYS A 173 -17.69 18.33 -5.22
C LYS A 173 -18.85 18.40 -6.22
N PRO A 174 -18.71 19.21 -7.28
CA PRO A 174 -19.69 19.24 -8.37
C PRO A 174 -19.80 17.88 -9.06
N LEU A 175 -21.04 17.41 -9.26
CA LEU A 175 -21.39 16.15 -9.92
C LEU A 175 -20.76 16.08 -11.32
N SER A 176 -20.22 14.92 -11.66
CA SER A 176 -19.79 14.58 -13.02
C SER A 176 -20.86 13.68 -13.66
N PRO A 177 -21.58 14.15 -14.69
CA PRO A 177 -22.61 13.38 -15.40
C PRO A 177 -22.10 12.03 -15.90
N LYS A 178 -22.94 11.00 -15.85
CA LYS A 178 -22.67 9.71 -16.51
C LYS A 178 -23.23 9.71 -17.92
N VAL A 179 -22.47 9.16 -18.86
CA VAL A 179 -22.81 9.15 -20.31
C VAL A 179 -24.22 8.62 -20.59
N ASN A 180 -24.64 7.58 -19.86
CA ASN A 180 -25.91 6.89 -20.10
C ASN A 180 -27.10 7.51 -19.34
N GLU A 181 -26.87 8.57 -18.56
CA GLU A 181 -27.90 9.29 -17.81
C GLU A 181 -28.24 10.59 -18.57
N MET A 182 -29.53 10.96 -18.58
CA MET A 182 -29.99 12.24 -19.14
C MET A 182 -30.13 13.28 -18.03
N HIS A 183 -29.64 14.48 -18.29
CA HIS A 183 -29.62 15.61 -17.35
C HIS A 183 -30.37 16.80 -17.95
N TYR A 184 -31.02 17.60 -17.11
CA TYR A 184 -31.64 18.86 -17.51
C TYR A 184 -30.62 19.79 -18.16
N ASP A 185 -31.03 20.42 -19.25
CA ASP A 185 -30.14 21.20 -20.10
C ASP A 185 -30.85 22.42 -20.67
N THR A 186 -30.09 23.47 -20.93
CA THR A 186 -30.59 24.66 -21.62
C THR A 186 -30.41 24.46 -23.11
N LYS A 187 -31.51 24.30 -23.84
CA LYS A 187 -31.51 24.09 -25.29
C LYS A 187 -32.08 25.28 -26.05
N ILE A 188 -31.58 25.49 -27.26
CA ILE A 188 -32.09 26.48 -28.21
C ILE A 188 -32.19 25.87 -29.61
N GLN A 189 -33.06 26.40 -30.46
CA GLN A 189 -33.25 25.91 -31.82
C GLN A 189 -32.17 26.46 -32.77
N CYS A 190 -31.53 25.57 -33.53
CA CYS A 190 -30.55 25.96 -34.54
C CYS A 190 -31.22 26.53 -35.80
N LYS A 191 -30.79 27.70 -36.30
CA LYS A 191 -31.39 28.32 -37.50
C LYS A 191 -31.13 27.59 -38.82
N THR A 192 -30.02 26.84 -38.96
CA THR A 192 -29.71 26.08 -40.20
C THR A 192 -30.45 24.76 -40.31
N CYS A 193 -30.43 23.91 -39.27
CA CYS A 193 -31.06 22.58 -39.32
C CYS A 193 -32.43 22.51 -38.63
N ASN A 194 -32.89 23.58 -37.98
CA ASN A 194 -34.13 23.66 -37.20
C ASN A 194 -34.25 22.66 -36.04
N ILE A 195 -33.16 21.98 -35.66
CA ILE A 195 -33.13 21.03 -34.55
C ILE A 195 -32.81 21.78 -33.24
N VAL A 196 -33.57 21.47 -32.18
CA VAL A 196 -33.33 21.95 -30.82
C VAL A 196 -32.12 21.22 -30.21
N ARG A 197 -31.13 21.96 -29.73
CA ARG A 197 -29.87 21.41 -29.21
C ARG A 197 -29.40 22.16 -27.97
N SER A 198 -28.56 21.49 -27.19
CA SER A 198 -27.86 22.10 -26.06
C SER A 198 -27.13 23.37 -26.49
N THR A 199 -27.22 24.41 -25.67
CA THR A 199 -26.42 25.64 -25.79
C THR A 199 -24.91 25.36 -25.78
N THR A 200 -24.46 24.26 -25.17
CA THR A 200 -23.04 23.84 -25.19
C THR A 200 -22.59 23.23 -26.52
N LEU A 201 -23.43 23.22 -27.55
CA LEU A 201 -23.12 22.75 -28.91
C LEU A 201 -23.26 23.87 -29.97
N PHE A 202 -23.42 25.12 -29.55
CA PHE A 202 -23.44 26.26 -30.47
C PHE A 202 -22.01 26.71 -30.77
N SER A 203 -21.79 27.61 -31.71
CA SER A 203 -20.47 28.21 -31.98
C SER A 203 -20.48 29.70 -31.68
N ASP A 204 -19.32 30.31 -31.37
CA ASP A 204 -19.25 31.77 -31.15
C ASP A 204 -19.34 32.55 -32.47
N VAL A 205 -19.92 33.74 -32.35
CA VAL A 205 -20.11 34.86 -33.28
C VAL A 205 -20.93 34.61 -34.56
N GLY A 206 -22.19 35.07 -34.52
CA GLY A 206 -22.89 35.62 -35.69
C GLY A 206 -23.94 34.75 -36.41
N THR A 207 -24.00 33.44 -36.17
CA THR A 207 -24.83 32.55 -37.03
C THR A 207 -26.10 32.01 -36.38
N SER A 208 -26.21 32.00 -35.03
CA SER A 208 -27.28 31.25 -34.33
C SER A 208 -27.41 29.78 -34.81
N CYS A 209 -26.28 29.18 -35.20
CA CYS A 209 -26.21 27.84 -35.74
C CYS A 209 -25.45 26.91 -34.80
N CYS A 210 -25.83 25.64 -34.76
CA CYS A 210 -25.09 24.65 -33.99
C CYS A 210 -23.76 24.30 -34.69
N ALA A 211 -22.77 23.91 -33.90
CA ALA A 211 -21.43 23.56 -34.39
C ALA A 211 -21.44 22.40 -35.41
N LEU A 212 -22.46 21.54 -35.38
CA LEU A 212 -22.63 20.43 -36.35
C LEU A 212 -23.02 20.91 -37.75
N CYS A 213 -23.63 22.09 -37.85
CA CYS A 213 -24.00 22.73 -39.11
C CYS A 213 -22.87 23.57 -39.72
N LEU A 214 -21.72 23.70 -39.05
CA LEU A 214 -20.61 24.47 -39.60
C LEU A 214 -20.04 23.77 -40.85
N PRO A 215 -19.67 24.53 -41.90
CA PRO A 215 -19.19 23.98 -43.17
C PRO A 215 -18.00 23.02 -43.03
N ARG A 216 -17.14 23.25 -42.03
CA ARG A 216 -15.95 22.41 -41.76
C ARG A 216 -16.29 20.99 -41.29
N TYR A 217 -17.51 20.77 -40.80
CA TYR A 217 -17.97 19.47 -40.32
C TYR A 217 -19.03 18.86 -41.24
N ASN A 218 -19.96 19.66 -41.79
CA ASN A 218 -21.05 19.23 -42.68
C ASN A 218 -21.71 17.91 -42.25
N LEU A 219 -21.89 17.74 -40.93
CA LEU A 219 -22.35 16.51 -40.31
C LEU A 219 -23.88 16.49 -40.35
N LYS A 220 -24.47 15.98 -41.42
CA LYS A 220 -25.92 15.76 -41.53
C LYS A 220 -26.34 14.56 -40.68
N TYR A 221 -26.40 14.73 -39.35
CA TYR A 221 -26.94 13.72 -38.45
C TYR A 221 -28.40 13.99 -38.10
N THR A 222 -29.24 12.97 -38.27
CA THR A 222 -30.51 12.84 -37.56
C THR A 222 -30.20 12.61 -36.07
N PRO A 223 -30.64 13.49 -35.16
CA PRO A 223 -30.45 13.28 -33.73
C PRO A 223 -31.28 12.07 -33.26
N GLU A 224 -30.79 11.38 -32.23
CA GLU A 224 -31.63 10.48 -31.44
C GLU A 224 -32.76 11.30 -30.78
N PRO A 225 -33.98 10.77 -30.66
CA PRO A 225 -35.04 11.44 -29.92
C PRO A 225 -34.55 11.67 -28.49
N CYS A 226 -34.47 12.93 -28.09
CA CYS A 226 -34.07 13.33 -26.76
C CYS A 226 -35.18 14.24 -26.21
N ALA A 227 -35.44 14.16 -24.90
CA ALA A 227 -36.44 15.02 -24.28
C ALA A 227 -36.12 16.51 -24.55
N GLU A 228 -37.16 17.33 -24.63
CA GLU A 228 -37.04 18.75 -25.01
C GLU A 228 -36.12 19.53 -24.06
N ASP A 229 -36.08 19.13 -22.79
CA ASP A 229 -35.40 19.80 -21.68
C ASP A 229 -34.18 19.05 -21.13
N LYS A 230 -33.83 17.88 -21.69
CA LYS A 230 -32.72 17.04 -21.18
C LYS A 230 -31.71 16.67 -22.27
N SER A 231 -30.43 16.56 -21.91
CA SER A 231 -29.35 16.11 -22.78
C SER A 231 -28.49 15.06 -22.09
N HIS A 232 -27.80 14.25 -22.89
CA HIS A 232 -26.66 13.48 -22.40
C HIS A 232 -25.45 14.41 -22.25
N LEU A 233 -25.13 14.77 -21.02
CA LEU A 233 -23.99 15.60 -20.68
C LEU A 233 -22.79 14.73 -20.32
N VAL A 234 -21.59 15.19 -20.67
CA VAL A 234 -20.33 14.55 -20.26
C VAL A 234 -19.33 15.60 -19.79
N GLU A 235 -18.39 15.16 -18.95
CA GLU A 235 -17.28 15.99 -18.49
C GLU A 235 -16.07 15.83 -19.39
N CYS A 236 -15.54 16.95 -19.92
CA CYS A 236 -14.27 16.93 -20.64
C CYS A 236 -13.11 16.50 -19.73
N GLY A 237 -12.36 15.49 -20.15
CA GLY A 237 -11.20 14.97 -19.41
C GLY A 237 -10.06 15.97 -19.18
N THR A 238 -9.98 17.03 -19.99
CA THR A 238 -8.91 18.04 -19.93
C THR A 238 -9.34 19.26 -19.12
N CYS A 239 -10.35 20.01 -19.57
CA CYS A 239 -10.77 21.28 -18.96
C CYS A 239 -11.84 21.14 -17.87
N LYS A 240 -12.44 19.95 -17.73
CA LYS A 240 -13.52 19.65 -16.76
C LYS A 240 -14.83 20.39 -16.99
N CYS A 241 -15.00 21.02 -18.15
CA CYS A 241 -16.26 21.61 -18.55
C CYS A 241 -17.25 20.53 -19.01
N LEU A 242 -18.53 20.70 -18.66
CA LEU A 242 -19.64 19.89 -19.10
C LEU A 242 -20.10 20.35 -20.48
N TYR A 243 -20.41 19.39 -21.34
CA TYR A 243 -20.99 19.65 -22.65
C TYR A 243 -21.87 18.48 -23.08
N ALA A 244 -22.89 18.76 -23.87
CA ALA A 244 -23.74 17.75 -24.46
C ALA A 244 -23.01 16.96 -25.55
N ILE A 245 -23.31 15.68 -25.63
CA ILE A 245 -22.90 14.82 -26.74
C ILE A 245 -24.11 14.40 -27.58
N VAL A 246 -23.86 14.06 -28.83
CA VAL A 246 -24.84 13.48 -29.75
C VAL A 246 -24.33 12.08 -30.12
N GLN A 247 -25.22 11.08 -30.17
CA GLN A 247 -24.91 9.65 -30.40
C GLN A 247 -24.06 9.02 -29.28
N CYS A 248 -24.63 8.89 -28.08
CA CYS A 248 -23.94 8.36 -26.90
C CYS A 248 -23.32 6.97 -27.12
N ALA A 249 -24.00 6.12 -27.90
CA ALA A 249 -23.54 4.77 -28.23
C ALA A 249 -22.19 4.73 -28.98
N LYS A 250 -21.78 5.83 -29.61
CA LYS A 250 -20.50 5.91 -30.35
C LYS A 250 -19.35 6.51 -29.53
N LEU A 251 -19.57 6.83 -28.26
CA LEU A 251 -18.53 7.38 -27.39
C LEU A 251 -17.66 6.26 -26.79
N TYR A 252 -16.64 5.83 -27.54
CA TYR A 252 -15.70 4.78 -27.12
C TYR A 252 -14.41 5.32 -26.46
N THR A 253 -14.24 6.64 -26.39
CA THR A 253 -13.02 7.27 -25.89
C THR A 253 -13.32 8.26 -24.76
N ARG A 254 -12.28 8.64 -24.01
CA ARG A 254 -12.42 9.63 -22.93
C ARG A 254 -12.96 10.96 -23.51
N PRO A 255 -14.05 11.51 -22.96
CA PRO A 255 -14.65 12.73 -23.50
C PRO A 255 -13.68 13.91 -23.56
N LYS A 256 -13.69 14.63 -24.67
CA LYS A 256 -12.95 15.88 -24.90
C LYS A 256 -13.86 16.86 -25.62
N CYS A 257 -14.05 18.05 -25.06
CA CYS A 257 -14.80 19.12 -25.71
C CYS A 257 -14.08 19.62 -26.96
N PHE A 258 -14.79 20.35 -27.81
CA PHE A 258 -14.27 20.92 -29.05
C PHE A 258 -12.97 21.72 -28.85
N TYR A 259 -12.97 22.70 -27.95
CA TYR A 259 -11.81 23.55 -27.67
C TYR A 259 -10.56 22.77 -27.27
N CYS A 260 -10.71 21.76 -26.40
CA CYS A 260 -9.60 20.90 -26.00
C CYS A 260 -9.14 19.91 -27.10
N ARG A 261 -9.97 19.65 -28.13
CA ARG A 261 -9.57 18.85 -29.29
C ARG A 261 -8.77 19.67 -30.30
N GLU A 262 -9.16 20.92 -30.53
CA GLU A 262 -8.44 21.86 -31.39
C GLU A 262 -7.18 22.45 -30.72
N LEU A 263 -6.85 22.02 -29.49
CA LEU A 263 -5.69 22.50 -28.72
C LEU A 263 -5.69 24.03 -28.50
N LEU A 264 -6.89 24.63 -28.38
CA LEU A 264 -7.02 26.05 -28.07
C LEU A 264 -6.59 26.32 -26.61
N GLU A 265 -5.89 27.45 -26.39
CA GLU A 265 -5.28 27.79 -25.10
C GLU A 265 -6.31 27.89 -23.97
N THR A 266 -7.51 28.40 -24.25
CA THR A 266 -8.59 28.53 -23.28
C THR A 266 -9.90 27.94 -23.80
N THR A 267 -10.63 27.24 -22.92
CA THR A 267 -12.00 26.81 -23.19
C THR A 267 -12.95 27.82 -22.56
N PRO A 268 -13.74 28.57 -23.35
CA PRO A 268 -14.78 29.42 -22.80
C PRO A 268 -15.79 28.60 -21.99
N TYR A 269 -16.16 29.08 -20.81
CA TYR A 269 -17.12 28.40 -19.94
C TYR A 269 -17.94 29.38 -19.11
N ARG A 270 -19.17 28.97 -18.75
CA ARG A 270 -19.95 29.59 -17.67
C ARG A 270 -19.88 28.70 -16.43
N ARG A 271 -19.77 29.30 -15.25
CA ARG A 271 -19.72 28.56 -13.97
C ARG A 271 -21.01 28.76 -13.22
N CYS A 272 -21.70 27.66 -12.89
CA CYS A 272 -22.92 27.72 -12.11
C CYS A 272 -22.62 28.19 -10.68
N THR A 273 -23.32 29.20 -10.17
CA THR A 273 -23.12 29.69 -8.80
C THR A 273 -23.57 28.68 -7.74
N ALA A 274 -24.64 27.93 -8.00
CA ALA A 274 -25.17 26.94 -7.08
C ALA A 274 -24.29 25.69 -6.94
N CYS A 275 -23.91 25.03 -8.04
CA CYS A 275 -23.15 23.78 -7.99
C CYS A 275 -21.69 23.88 -8.42
N GLN A 276 -21.21 25.05 -8.88
CA GLN A 276 -19.84 25.31 -9.32
C GLN A 276 -19.35 24.48 -10.53
N ASN A 277 -20.22 23.68 -11.17
CA ASN A 277 -19.89 23.03 -12.45
C ASN A 277 -19.66 24.09 -13.54
N LYS A 278 -18.65 23.83 -14.38
CA LYS A 278 -18.35 24.64 -15.57
C LYS A 278 -19.05 24.02 -16.77
N TYR A 279 -19.74 24.82 -17.56
CA TYR A 279 -20.38 24.40 -18.81
C TYR A 279 -19.66 25.06 -19.97
N VAL A 280 -19.33 24.29 -21.01
CA VAL A 280 -18.74 24.87 -22.23
C VAL A 280 -19.70 25.93 -22.74
N HIS A 281 -19.16 27.13 -22.92
CA HIS A 281 -19.89 28.25 -23.43
C HIS A 281 -19.22 28.74 -24.71
N PHE A 282 -19.92 29.50 -25.53
CA PHE A 282 -19.39 29.95 -26.81
C PHE A 282 -19.19 31.45 -26.82
N ASP A 283 -20.03 32.26 -26.18
CA ASP A 283 -19.84 33.71 -26.16
C ASP A 283 -18.58 34.09 -25.38
N SER A 284 -17.59 34.64 -26.09
CA SER A 284 -16.37 35.18 -25.52
C SER A 284 -16.53 36.58 -24.92
N THR A 285 -17.62 37.30 -25.23
CA THR A 285 -17.89 38.64 -24.71
C THR A 285 -18.46 38.62 -23.29
N GLU A 286 -19.10 37.53 -22.88
CA GLU A 286 -19.48 37.27 -21.47
C GLU A 286 -18.34 36.66 -20.62
N LEU A 287 -17.15 36.42 -21.20
CA LEU A 287 -16.02 35.85 -20.45
C LEU A 287 -15.34 36.83 -19.48
N VAL A 288 -15.75 38.10 -19.45
CA VAL A 288 -15.18 39.11 -18.57
C VAL A 288 -16.26 39.96 -17.91
N THR A 289 -16.66 39.56 -16.70
CA THR A 289 -16.85 40.52 -15.59
C THR A 289 -16.25 39.95 -14.30
N ASN A 290 -14.91 39.93 -14.25
CA ASN A 290 -14.20 40.22 -12.99
C ASN A 290 -14.30 41.72 -12.62
N ASN A 291 -15.08 42.51 -13.37
CA ASN A 291 -15.38 43.91 -13.09
C ASN A 291 -16.91 44.11 -13.02
N GLY A 292 -17.49 43.93 -11.83
CA GLY A 292 -18.67 44.68 -11.40
C GLY A 292 -20.08 44.12 -11.65
N GLU A 293 -20.28 43.10 -12.49
CA GLU A 293 -21.58 42.41 -12.58
C GLU A 293 -21.46 40.98 -12.04
N GLU A 294 -22.24 40.67 -11.00
CA GLU A 294 -22.26 39.36 -10.35
C GLU A 294 -22.61 38.26 -11.36
N ASN A 295 -21.76 37.23 -11.46
CA ASN A 295 -22.08 36.03 -12.23
C ASN A 295 -23.38 35.40 -11.67
N THR A 296 -24.51 35.55 -12.35
CA THR A 296 -25.83 35.04 -11.92
C THR A 296 -26.20 33.70 -12.55
N PHE A 297 -25.28 33.06 -13.27
CA PHE A 297 -25.60 31.84 -14.02
C PHE A 297 -25.95 30.66 -13.09
N ILE A 298 -27.17 30.12 -13.26
CA ILE A 298 -27.63 28.88 -12.65
C ILE A 298 -27.89 27.85 -13.77
N CYS A 299 -27.28 26.67 -13.68
CA CYS A 299 -27.47 25.62 -14.68
C CYS A 299 -28.88 25.03 -14.62
N ALA A 300 -29.36 24.46 -15.73
CA ALA A 300 -30.71 23.91 -15.84
C ALA A 300 -31.01 22.88 -14.74
N GLU A 301 -30.07 22.01 -14.41
CA GLU A 301 -30.24 21.02 -13.34
C GLU A 301 -30.44 21.68 -11.96
N CYS A 302 -29.70 22.74 -11.63
CA CYS A 302 -29.91 23.49 -10.38
C CYS A 302 -31.19 24.35 -10.39
N LYS A 303 -31.74 24.68 -11.55
CA LYS A 303 -33.05 25.37 -11.65
C LYS A 303 -34.21 24.43 -11.37
N HIS A 304 -34.09 23.16 -11.80
CA HIS A 304 -35.16 22.16 -11.65
C HIS A 304 -35.07 21.39 -10.33
N SER A 305 -33.87 21.25 -9.75
CA SER A 305 -33.69 20.60 -8.45
C SER A 305 -33.85 21.61 -7.30
N THR A 306 -34.81 21.35 -6.40
CA THR A 306 -34.97 22.08 -5.13
C THR A 306 -33.99 21.63 -4.05
N THR A 307 -33.22 20.58 -4.32
CA THR A 307 -32.21 19.99 -3.44
C THR A 307 -30.85 20.00 -4.16
N ASN A 308 -29.74 20.06 -3.43
CA ASN A 308 -28.35 20.12 -3.96
C ASN A 308 -27.90 18.86 -4.73
N GLN A 309 -28.71 18.31 -5.64
CA GLN A 309 -28.49 17.06 -6.38
C GLN A 309 -27.24 17.09 -7.28
N ASN A 310 -26.73 18.29 -7.58
CA ASN A 310 -25.51 18.49 -8.36
C ASN A 310 -24.23 18.56 -7.53
N ILE A 311 -24.33 18.33 -6.23
CA ILE A 311 -23.19 18.22 -5.33
C ILE A 311 -23.20 16.80 -4.79
N ILE A 312 -22.06 16.14 -4.88
CA ILE A 312 -21.89 14.78 -4.36
C ILE A 312 -20.88 14.76 -3.24
N ASP A 313 -21.18 13.97 -2.23
CA ASP A 313 -20.24 13.57 -1.20
C ASP A 313 -19.42 12.39 -1.71
N ILE A 314 -18.09 12.51 -1.65
CA ILE A 314 -17.18 11.41 -1.95
C ILE A 314 -16.15 11.25 -0.85
N GLN A 315 -15.75 10.01 -0.60
CA GLN A 315 -14.68 9.68 0.34
C GLN A 315 -13.34 9.69 -0.39
N VAL A 316 -12.41 10.54 0.05
CA VAL A 316 -11.07 10.69 -0.57
C VAL A 316 -9.98 10.46 0.49
N PRO A 317 -8.94 9.66 0.20
CA PRO A 317 -7.78 9.54 1.10
C PRO A 317 -7.08 10.89 1.28
N ILE A 318 -6.68 11.20 2.51
CA ILE A 318 -5.95 12.44 2.83
C ILE A 318 -4.68 12.57 1.98
N SER A 319 -3.96 11.48 1.71
CA SER A 319 -2.76 11.52 0.86
C SER A 319 -3.05 12.02 -0.55
N THR A 320 -4.14 11.55 -1.17
CA THR A 320 -4.56 11.97 -2.51
C THR A 320 -4.95 13.45 -2.53
N LEU A 321 -5.64 13.92 -1.49
CA LEU A 321 -6.02 15.33 -1.41
C LEU A 321 -4.78 16.24 -1.22
N ILE A 322 -3.82 15.80 -0.42
CA ILE A 322 -2.55 16.53 -0.22
C ILE A 322 -1.73 16.56 -1.50
N ASP A 323 -1.63 15.46 -2.24
CA ASP A 323 -0.90 15.42 -3.50
C ASP A 323 -1.41 16.47 -4.52
N GLU A 324 -2.73 16.74 -4.52
CA GLU A 324 -3.34 17.77 -5.38
C GLU A 324 -3.28 19.20 -4.80
N ASN A 325 -3.06 19.36 -3.49
CA ASN A 325 -3.18 20.65 -2.77
C ASN A 325 -2.04 20.91 -1.76
N LYS A 326 -0.82 20.46 -2.08
CA LYS A 326 0.32 20.49 -1.15
C LYS A 326 0.53 21.88 -0.54
N THR A 327 0.57 22.92 -1.38
CA THR A 327 0.81 24.30 -0.95
C THR A 327 -0.26 24.80 0.02
N GLN A 328 -1.54 24.60 -0.31
CA GLN A 328 -2.66 25.07 0.51
C GLN A 328 -2.65 24.38 1.88
N ILE A 329 -2.47 23.06 1.89
CA ILE A 329 -2.50 22.26 3.13
C ILE A 329 -1.27 22.49 3.99
N TYR A 330 -0.08 22.52 3.40
CA TYR A 330 1.16 22.76 4.15
C TYR A 330 1.19 24.17 4.72
N ASN A 331 0.73 25.18 3.97
CA ASN A 331 0.61 26.54 4.49
C ASN A 331 -0.33 26.60 5.70
N TYR A 332 -1.51 25.99 5.61
CA TYR A 332 -2.48 25.96 6.71
C TYR A 332 -1.94 25.26 7.96
N LEU A 333 -1.23 24.14 7.78
CA LEU A 333 -0.65 23.36 8.88
C LEU A 333 0.70 23.91 9.38
N ASN A 334 1.15 25.06 8.86
CA ASN A 334 2.45 25.64 9.16
C ASN A 334 3.63 24.67 8.95
N ILE A 335 3.57 23.91 7.87
CA ILE A 335 4.60 22.97 7.45
C ILE A 335 5.39 23.62 6.32
N ASN A 336 6.71 23.68 6.48
CA ASN A 336 7.62 24.08 5.41
C ASN A 336 8.65 22.95 5.20
N ILE A 337 8.62 22.36 4.00
CA ILE A 337 9.49 21.24 3.61
C ILE A 337 10.31 21.71 2.41
N LYS A 338 11.63 21.64 2.54
CA LYS A 338 12.56 21.83 1.42
C LYS A 338 12.29 20.79 0.35
N ASP A 339 12.30 21.23 -0.90
CA ASP A 339 12.06 20.41 -2.09
C ASP A 339 10.61 19.90 -2.19
N ASN A 340 10.16 19.57 -3.41
CA ASN A 340 8.81 19.03 -3.65
C ASN A 340 8.74 17.52 -3.28
N ILE A 341 8.90 17.21 -1.99
CA ILE A 341 8.94 15.84 -1.46
C ILE A 341 7.52 15.27 -1.37
N ASN A 342 7.37 13.97 -1.68
CA ASN A 342 6.19 13.19 -1.29
C ASN A 342 6.41 12.59 0.10
N ILE A 343 5.85 13.22 1.12
CA ILE A 343 5.98 12.77 2.52
C ILE A 343 5.34 11.40 2.76
N PHE A 344 4.50 10.88 1.86
CA PHE A 344 3.85 9.58 2.00
C PHE A 344 4.66 8.44 1.39
N ALA A 345 5.69 8.73 0.60
CA ALA A 345 6.51 7.69 0.00
C ALA A 345 7.33 6.93 1.07
N THR A 346 7.55 5.64 0.83
CA THR A 346 8.16 4.72 1.79
C THR A 346 9.60 5.08 2.13
N GLU A 347 10.33 5.73 1.22
CA GLU A 347 11.71 6.12 1.45
C GLU A 347 11.86 7.25 2.46
N TRP A 348 10.82 8.04 2.73
CA TRP A 348 10.85 9.21 3.61
C TRP A 348 10.36 8.88 5.03
N SER A 349 11.25 8.40 5.89
CA SER A 349 10.99 8.33 7.33
C SER A 349 11.02 9.74 7.97
N LEU A 350 10.42 9.91 9.14
CA LEU A 350 10.53 11.17 9.90
C LEU A 350 12.00 11.53 10.17
N PHE A 351 12.84 10.53 10.44
CA PHE A 351 14.28 10.72 10.59
C PHE A 351 14.96 11.31 9.34
N LYS A 352 14.53 10.96 8.13
CA LYS A 352 15.06 11.55 6.89
C LYS A 352 14.46 12.92 6.59
N LEU A 353 13.21 13.14 7.00
CA LEU A 353 12.52 14.41 6.79
C LEU A 353 13.04 15.51 7.72
N LYS A 354 13.61 15.17 8.89
CA LYS A 354 14.08 16.14 9.89
C LYS A 354 14.98 17.24 9.30
N ASP A 355 15.89 16.89 8.39
CA ASP A 355 16.85 17.81 7.79
C ASP A 355 16.25 18.65 6.65
N LYS A 356 15.02 18.30 6.23
CA LYS A 356 14.25 18.98 5.18
C LYS A 356 13.16 19.87 5.75
N ILE A 357 12.90 19.85 7.05
CA ILE A 357 11.91 20.69 7.72
C ILE A 357 12.56 22.04 8.05
N GLU A 358 11.98 23.14 7.56
CA GLU A 358 12.43 24.48 7.92
C GLU A 358 11.78 24.93 9.22
N LEU A 359 12.59 25.39 10.18
CA LEU A 359 12.16 25.94 11.46
C LEU A 359 11.89 27.43 11.33
N GLU A 360 10.79 27.80 10.68
CA GLU A 360 10.30 29.17 10.71
C GLU A 360 9.23 29.32 11.81
N PRO A 361 9.42 30.23 12.78
CA PRO A 361 8.33 30.69 13.62
C PRO A 361 7.35 31.46 12.75
N ARG A 362 6.07 31.18 12.91
CA ARG A 362 5.01 31.99 12.30
C ARG A 362 4.26 32.67 13.42
N GLU A 363 3.96 33.95 13.25
CA GLU A 363 3.03 34.66 14.13
C GLU A 363 1.71 33.87 14.16
N ASP A 364 1.16 33.66 15.36
CA ASP A 364 0.06 32.75 15.71
C ASP A 364 -1.30 33.04 15.02
N ALA A 365 -1.31 33.82 13.95
CA ALA A 365 -2.47 34.04 13.12
C ALA A 365 -2.84 32.73 12.41
N LYS A 366 -3.89 32.07 12.93
CA LYS A 366 -4.56 30.93 12.30
C LYS A 366 -4.84 31.28 10.83
N LEU A 367 -4.10 30.66 9.90
CA LEU A 367 -4.22 31.00 8.49
C LEU A 367 -5.62 30.63 7.99
N LEU A 368 -6.21 31.53 7.22
CA LEU A 368 -7.50 31.28 6.62
C LEU A 368 -7.38 30.12 5.61
N PRO A 369 -8.30 29.15 5.67
CA PRO A 369 -8.30 28.03 4.73
C PRO A 369 -8.44 28.52 3.29
N MET A 370 -7.58 28.04 2.40
CA MET A 370 -7.63 28.35 0.97
C MET A 370 -8.46 27.33 0.20
N PRO A 371 -9.13 27.69 -0.92
CA PRO A 371 -9.88 26.74 -1.73
C PRO A 371 -9.06 25.53 -2.17
N LEU A 372 -9.61 24.33 -1.99
CA LEU A 372 -9.01 23.06 -2.40
C LEU A 372 -9.62 22.55 -3.71
N ILE A 373 -8.86 21.70 -4.40
CA ILE A 373 -9.29 20.99 -5.60
C ILE A 373 -9.19 19.48 -5.44
N HIS A 374 -10.03 18.75 -6.17
CA HIS A 374 -9.89 17.31 -6.34
C HIS A 374 -10.27 16.94 -7.77
N ASN A 375 -9.40 16.20 -8.46
CA ASN A 375 -9.52 15.92 -9.89
C ASN A 375 -9.78 17.19 -10.73
N LYS A 376 -9.10 18.30 -10.40
CA LYS A 376 -9.28 19.64 -11.02
C LYS A 376 -10.68 20.27 -10.85
N LYS A 377 -11.51 19.75 -9.95
CA LYS A 377 -12.78 20.37 -9.53
C LYS A 377 -12.64 21.02 -8.15
N PRO A 378 -13.36 22.10 -7.86
CA PRO A 378 -13.35 22.69 -6.52
C PRO A 378 -13.94 21.73 -5.48
N VAL A 379 -13.35 21.72 -4.29
CA VAL A 379 -13.92 21.13 -3.09
C VAL A 379 -14.78 22.21 -2.41
N LEU A 380 -16.08 21.97 -2.31
CA LEU A 380 -17.03 23.01 -1.87
C LEU A 380 -17.03 23.19 -0.35
N ASN A 381 -16.78 22.11 0.40
CA ASN A 381 -16.70 22.10 1.86
C ASN A 381 -15.24 22.18 2.36
N TYR A 382 -14.36 22.86 1.63
CA TYR A 382 -12.92 22.82 1.91
C TYR A 382 -12.55 23.30 3.33
N THR A 383 -13.29 24.24 3.91
CA THR A 383 -13.09 24.69 5.30
C THR A 383 -13.25 23.56 6.30
N LEU A 384 -14.34 22.79 6.21
CA LEU A 384 -14.59 21.61 7.03
C LEU A 384 -13.53 20.53 6.79
N VAL A 385 -13.01 20.42 5.57
CA VAL A 385 -11.94 19.48 5.24
C VAL A 385 -10.64 19.82 5.97
N PHE A 386 -10.26 21.11 6.05
CA PHE A 386 -9.12 21.53 6.87
C PHE A 386 -9.31 21.18 8.34
N ASP A 387 -10.49 21.47 8.89
CA ASP A 387 -10.81 21.15 10.29
C ASP A 387 -10.73 19.64 10.55
N GLN A 388 -11.22 18.81 9.62
CA GLN A 388 -11.12 17.35 9.70
C GLN A 388 -9.66 16.86 9.68
N ILE A 389 -8.84 17.38 8.76
CA ILE A 389 -7.41 17.02 8.69
C ILE A 389 -6.70 17.40 9.99
N GLN A 390 -6.94 18.61 10.49
CA GLN A 390 -6.36 19.08 11.75
C GLN A 390 -6.83 18.24 12.94
N ALA A 391 -8.12 17.90 13.01
CA ALA A 391 -8.66 17.04 14.07
C ALA A 391 -8.02 15.65 14.06
N TRP A 392 -7.82 15.04 12.89
CA TRP A 392 -7.14 13.75 12.77
C TRP A 392 -5.69 13.83 13.26
N ILE A 393 -4.94 14.85 12.84
CA ILE A 393 -3.56 15.08 13.30
C ILE A 393 -3.54 15.25 14.83
N GLN A 394 -4.38 16.13 15.37
CA GLN A 394 -4.44 16.44 16.80
C GLN A 394 -4.89 15.24 17.66
N SER A 395 -5.73 14.36 17.13
CA SER A 395 -6.13 13.14 17.83
C SER A 395 -4.95 12.19 18.10
N GLY A 396 -3.94 12.24 17.23
CA GLY A 396 -2.83 11.28 17.19
C GLY A 396 -3.27 9.83 17.04
N LYS A 397 -4.46 9.59 16.47
CA LYS A 397 -5.04 8.28 16.15
C LYS A 397 -5.12 8.15 14.62
N SER A 398 -5.33 6.91 14.15
CA SER A 398 -5.65 6.60 12.75
C SER A 398 -7.09 6.11 12.63
N GLU A 399 -7.69 6.26 11.45
CA GLU A 399 -8.94 5.58 11.11
C GLU A 399 -8.76 4.06 11.24
N HIS A 400 -9.73 3.39 11.88
CA HIS A 400 -9.80 1.94 11.96
C HIS A 400 -11.04 1.46 11.22
N VAL A 401 -10.89 0.34 10.51
CA VAL A 401 -11.97 -0.29 9.74
C VAL A 401 -11.95 -1.78 10.01
N THR A 402 -13.13 -2.39 10.10
CA THR A 402 -13.30 -3.81 10.34
C THR A 402 -12.94 -4.61 9.09
N CYS A 403 -12.02 -5.56 9.23
CA CYS A 403 -11.71 -6.54 8.20
C CYS A 403 -12.87 -7.53 8.04
N TYR A 404 -13.38 -7.75 6.82
CA TYR A 404 -14.49 -8.69 6.61
C TYR A 404 -14.11 -10.18 6.66
N ILE A 405 -12.82 -10.51 6.74
CA ILE A 405 -12.36 -11.90 6.86
C ILE A 405 -12.16 -12.28 8.34
N CYS A 406 -11.39 -11.49 9.09
CA CYS A 406 -11.09 -11.79 10.50
C CYS A 406 -11.95 -11.03 11.51
N CYS A 407 -12.80 -10.10 11.07
CA CYS A 407 -13.68 -9.27 11.90
C CYS A 407 -12.96 -8.39 12.94
N ASN A 408 -11.64 -8.20 12.82
CA ASN A 408 -10.87 -7.31 13.67
C ASN A 408 -10.85 -5.88 13.10
N ASP A 409 -10.91 -4.89 13.98
CA ASP A 409 -10.67 -3.50 13.63
C ASP A 409 -9.17 -3.27 13.46
N VAL A 410 -8.76 -2.89 12.25
CA VAL A 410 -7.37 -2.60 11.92
C VAL A 410 -7.24 -1.19 11.34
N PRO A 411 -6.07 -0.55 11.42
CA PRO A 411 -5.84 0.74 10.79
C PRO A 411 -6.16 0.70 9.29
N ARG A 412 -6.80 1.74 8.74
CA ARG A 412 -7.17 1.83 7.31
C ARG A 412 -5.98 1.61 6.37
N SER A 413 -4.77 1.98 6.79
CA SER A 413 -3.52 1.73 6.04
C SER A 413 -3.18 0.25 5.85
N ARG A 414 -3.79 -0.64 6.65
CA ARG A 414 -3.66 -2.10 6.55
C ARG A 414 -4.87 -2.76 5.89
N ILE A 415 -5.82 -2.00 5.37
CA ILE A 415 -6.98 -2.50 4.62
C ILE A 415 -6.71 -2.33 3.12
N ASP A 416 -7.13 -3.32 2.33
CA ASP A 416 -7.15 -3.23 0.88
C ASP A 416 -8.47 -3.75 0.31
N ASP A 417 -8.73 -3.39 -0.96
CA ASP A 417 -9.87 -3.92 -1.71
C ASP A 417 -9.67 -5.43 -1.92
N THR A 418 -10.66 -6.24 -1.58
CA THR A 418 -10.53 -7.71 -1.64
C THR A 418 -10.21 -8.25 -3.03
N CYS A 419 -10.68 -7.59 -4.09
CA CYS A 419 -10.46 -8.04 -5.48
C CYS A 419 -10.33 -6.93 -6.53
N GLY A 420 -10.58 -5.66 -6.17
CA GLY A 420 -10.46 -4.52 -7.08
C GLY A 420 -11.53 -4.42 -8.19
N ASN A 421 -12.58 -5.25 -8.12
CA ASN A 421 -13.74 -5.14 -9.01
C ASN A 421 -14.68 -4.04 -8.51
N LYS A 422 -15.18 -3.19 -9.42
CA LYS A 422 -16.00 -2.02 -9.07
C LYS A 422 -17.30 -2.34 -8.33
N SER A 423 -17.85 -3.54 -8.56
CA SER A 423 -19.08 -4.04 -7.92
C SER A 423 -18.83 -4.71 -6.57
N CYS A 424 -17.58 -4.91 -6.17
CA CYS A 424 -17.23 -5.52 -4.89
C CYS A 424 -16.78 -4.43 -3.92
N HIS A 425 -17.52 -4.28 -2.82
CA HIS A 425 -17.27 -3.28 -1.78
C HIS A 425 -16.72 -3.90 -0.49
N ALA A 426 -16.24 -5.15 -0.57
CA ALA A 426 -15.68 -5.85 0.58
C ALA A 426 -14.21 -5.47 0.77
N ASP A 427 -13.89 -5.06 2.00
CA ASP A 427 -12.58 -4.64 2.46
C ASP A 427 -11.99 -5.70 3.42
N ALA A 428 -10.70 -6.01 3.29
CA ALA A 428 -10.02 -6.95 4.17
C ALA A 428 -8.61 -6.50 4.49
N CYS A 429 -8.09 -6.94 5.64
CA CYS A 429 -6.74 -6.60 6.04
C CYS A 429 -5.70 -7.31 5.16
N ILE A 430 -4.53 -6.68 5.01
CA ILE A 430 -3.40 -7.18 4.22
C ILE A 430 -3.06 -8.61 4.65
N GLU A 431 -3.00 -8.88 5.95
CA GLU A 431 -2.64 -10.20 6.48
C GLU A 431 -3.64 -11.30 6.03
N CYS A 432 -4.94 -11.00 6.04
CA CYS A 432 -5.96 -11.96 5.59
C CYS A 432 -5.94 -12.16 4.08
N LEU A 433 -5.71 -11.10 3.29
CA LEU A 433 -5.61 -11.20 1.84
C LEU A 433 -4.35 -11.95 1.40
N THR A 434 -3.23 -11.70 2.08
CA THR A 434 -2.00 -12.47 1.92
C THR A 434 -2.28 -13.95 2.19
N SER A 435 -2.84 -14.29 3.36
CA SER A 435 -3.18 -15.68 3.69
C SER A 435 -4.13 -16.33 2.68
N TRP A 436 -5.15 -15.60 2.19
CA TRP A 436 -6.11 -16.11 1.22
C TRP A 436 -5.48 -16.41 -0.14
N TYR A 437 -4.78 -15.44 -0.72
CA TYR A 437 -4.23 -15.58 -2.07
C TYR A 437 -2.93 -16.38 -2.11
N GLU A 438 -2.07 -16.30 -1.09
CA GLU A 438 -0.82 -17.10 -1.00
C GLU A 438 -1.05 -18.57 -0.66
N ALA A 439 -2.27 -18.96 -0.25
CA ALA A 439 -2.60 -20.36 -0.04
C ALA A 439 -2.38 -21.22 -1.30
N VAL A 440 -2.41 -20.62 -2.49
CA VAL A 440 -2.09 -21.29 -3.76
C VAL A 440 -0.63 -21.05 -4.13
N LYS A 441 0.18 -22.11 -4.12
CA LYS A 441 1.62 -22.04 -4.44
C LYS A 441 2.08 -23.20 -5.33
N PRO A 442 3.17 -23.03 -6.11
CA PRO A 442 3.74 -24.13 -6.89
C PRO A 442 4.08 -25.34 -6.01
N GLY A 443 3.77 -26.54 -6.51
CA GLY A 443 3.92 -27.81 -5.80
C GLY A 443 2.87 -28.07 -4.73
N GLY A 444 1.95 -27.12 -4.49
CA GLY A 444 0.88 -27.24 -3.50
C GLY A 444 -0.49 -27.54 -4.13
N ILE A 445 -1.48 -27.72 -3.25
CA ILE A 445 -2.88 -27.82 -3.62
C ILE A 445 -3.43 -26.48 -4.15
N VAL A 446 -4.30 -26.55 -5.15
CA VAL A 446 -4.96 -25.40 -5.77
C VAL A 446 -6.45 -25.48 -5.46
N LEU A 447 -6.90 -24.69 -4.50
CA LEU A 447 -8.32 -24.44 -4.29
C LEU A 447 -8.75 -23.26 -5.15
N ILE A 448 -9.75 -23.48 -6.00
CA ILE A 448 -10.23 -22.47 -6.95
C ILE A 448 -10.88 -21.29 -6.25
N SER A 449 -11.45 -21.53 -5.06
CA SER A 449 -11.93 -20.48 -4.18
C SER A 449 -10.83 -19.44 -3.88
N HIS A 450 -9.59 -19.88 -3.64
CA HIS A 450 -8.44 -19.01 -3.38
C HIS A 450 -7.91 -18.29 -4.63
N LEU A 451 -8.31 -18.71 -5.84
CA LEU A 451 -8.07 -17.96 -7.08
C LEU A 451 -9.18 -16.93 -7.37
N SER A 452 -10.20 -16.86 -6.52
CA SER A 452 -11.32 -15.93 -6.65
C SER A 452 -11.42 -15.02 -5.43
N CYS A 453 -12.17 -13.93 -5.57
CA CYS A 453 -12.49 -13.08 -4.43
C CYS A 453 -13.21 -13.89 -3.33
N PRO A 454 -12.82 -13.77 -2.04
CA PRO A 454 -13.48 -14.46 -0.94
C PRO A 454 -14.97 -14.12 -0.81
N PHE A 455 -15.37 -12.94 -1.30
CA PHE A 455 -16.75 -12.45 -1.20
C PHE A 455 -17.51 -12.58 -2.52
N CYS A 456 -17.16 -11.79 -3.54
CA CYS A 456 -17.95 -11.76 -4.78
C CYS A 456 -17.70 -12.94 -5.74
N LYS A 457 -16.72 -13.83 -5.43
CA LYS A 457 -16.32 -15.01 -6.24
C LYS A 457 -15.91 -14.71 -7.69
N GLN A 458 -15.84 -13.43 -8.06
CA GLN A 458 -15.28 -13.00 -9.33
C GLN A 458 -13.75 -13.12 -9.30
N ALA A 459 -13.16 -13.22 -10.50
CA ALA A 459 -11.71 -13.19 -10.62
C ALA A 459 -11.19 -11.82 -10.13
N PRO A 460 -10.13 -11.79 -9.30
CA PRO A 460 -9.55 -10.53 -8.87
C PRO A 460 -8.92 -9.80 -10.04
N ASN A 461 -8.88 -8.47 -9.94
CA ASN A 461 -8.11 -7.64 -10.85
C ASN A 461 -6.63 -8.05 -10.78
N GLY A 462 -5.97 -8.09 -11.94
CA GLY A 462 -4.56 -8.45 -12.05
C GLY A 462 -3.64 -7.62 -11.13
N LYS A 463 -3.99 -6.38 -10.78
CA LYS A 463 -3.22 -5.56 -9.80
C LYS A 463 -3.27 -6.16 -8.39
N ILE A 464 -4.45 -6.52 -7.91
CA ILE A 464 -4.64 -7.11 -6.56
C ILE A 464 -3.96 -8.46 -6.51
N LEU A 465 -4.22 -9.32 -7.49
CA LEU A 465 -3.60 -10.64 -7.52
C LEU A 465 -2.07 -10.53 -7.61
N LYS A 466 -1.52 -9.65 -8.46
CA LYS A 466 -0.07 -9.47 -8.56
C LYS A 466 0.56 -9.00 -7.25
N LYS A 467 -0.18 -8.24 -6.44
CA LYS A 467 0.27 -7.74 -5.13
C LYS A 467 0.39 -8.89 -4.11
N TYR A 468 -0.61 -9.77 -4.05
CA TYR A 468 -0.68 -10.82 -3.01
C TYR A 468 -0.17 -12.19 -3.48
N ASN A 469 -0.24 -12.50 -4.76
CA ASN A 469 0.28 -13.74 -5.34
C ASN A 469 0.63 -13.54 -6.83
N LYS A 470 1.84 -13.03 -7.09
CA LYS A 470 2.36 -12.79 -8.44
C LYS A 470 2.42 -14.05 -9.30
N GLN A 471 2.69 -15.20 -8.69
CA GLN A 471 2.82 -16.46 -9.42
C GLN A 471 1.44 -16.91 -9.93
N ALA A 472 0.37 -16.77 -9.14
CA ALA A 472 -0.98 -17.18 -9.51
C ALA A 472 -1.56 -16.41 -10.71
N CYS A 473 -0.95 -15.27 -11.09
CA CYS A 473 -1.30 -14.56 -12.33
C CYS A 473 -1.19 -15.44 -13.59
N THR A 474 -0.37 -16.50 -13.58
CA THR A 474 -0.24 -17.41 -14.73
C THR A 474 -1.40 -18.40 -14.84
N ILE A 475 -2.12 -18.63 -13.74
CA ILE A 475 -3.23 -19.59 -13.63
C ILE A 475 -4.56 -18.94 -14.03
N LEU A 476 -4.76 -17.67 -13.66
CA LEU A 476 -6.01 -16.94 -13.86
C LEU A 476 -6.19 -16.50 -15.32
N ARG A 477 -6.63 -17.45 -16.15
CA ARG A 477 -7.14 -17.21 -17.50
C ARG A 477 -8.67 -17.37 -17.52
N PRO A 478 -9.46 -16.35 -17.89
CA PRO A 478 -10.93 -16.39 -17.86
C PRO A 478 -11.55 -17.54 -18.66
N ASP A 479 -10.83 -18.00 -19.68
CA ASP A 479 -11.21 -18.99 -20.68
C ASP A 479 -11.22 -20.45 -20.18
N LYS A 480 -10.75 -20.74 -18.95
CA LYS A 480 -10.66 -22.13 -18.43
C LYS A 480 -11.42 -22.42 -17.14
N LYS A 481 -12.29 -21.52 -16.66
CA LYS A 481 -13.13 -21.78 -15.47
C LYS A 481 -14.09 -22.97 -15.63
N ASN A 482 -14.37 -23.40 -16.86
CA ASN A 482 -15.39 -24.40 -17.18
C ASN A 482 -14.88 -25.85 -17.27
N ASP A 483 -13.57 -26.11 -17.14
CA ASP A 483 -12.98 -27.47 -17.23
C ASP A 483 -12.60 -28.07 -15.86
N ILE A 484 -13.24 -27.58 -14.79
CA ILE A 484 -12.93 -28.04 -13.43
C ILE A 484 -13.93 -29.09 -13.01
N ASP A 485 -13.41 -30.30 -12.80
CA ASP A 485 -14.12 -31.45 -12.27
C ASP A 485 -14.23 -31.36 -10.75
N GLU A 486 -15.47 -31.30 -10.26
CA GLU A 486 -15.77 -31.18 -8.84
C GLU A 486 -15.36 -32.41 -8.01
N HIS A 487 -15.09 -33.55 -8.65
CA HIS A 487 -14.68 -34.80 -7.99
C HIS A 487 -13.17 -34.87 -7.74
N TRP A 488 -12.40 -33.87 -8.16
CA TRP A 488 -10.95 -33.85 -8.03
C TRP A 488 -10.44 -32.68 -7.18
N TYR A 489 -9.37 -32.93 -6.43
CA TYR A 489 -8.43 -31.93 -5.97
C TYR A 489 -7.38 -31.68 -7.03
N TYR A 490 -7.02 -30.41 -7.21
CA TYR A 490 -6.05 -29.97 -8.20
C TYR A 490 -4.74 -29.57 -7.52
N GLY A 491 -3.62 -29.86 -8.16
CA GLY A 491 -2.28 -29.49 -7.72
C GLY A 491 -1.58 -28.59 -8.75
N TRP A 492 -0.67 -27.74 -8.28
CA TRP A 492 0.17 -26.93 -9.16
C TRP A 492 1.49 -27.63 -9.43
N CYS A 493 1.69 -28.18 -10.63
CA CYS A 493 2.88 -28.96 -10.96
C CYS A 493 4.16 -28.10 -10.95
N LEU A 494 5.23 -28.58 -10.30
CA LEU A 494 6.53 -27.90 -10.25
C LEU A 494 7.29 -27.88 -11.58
N ASP A 495 7.01 -28.82 -12.48
CA ASP A 495 7.77 -28.97 -13.73
C ASP A 495 7.14 -28.15 -14.86
N CYS A 496 5.86 -28.40 -15.14
CA CYS A 496 5.17 -27.71 -16.22
C CYS A 496 4.48 -26.40 -15.79
N TYR A 497 4.45 -26.09 -14.49
CA TYR A 497 3.79 -24.91 -13.91
C TYR A 497 2.29 -24.78 -14.24
N LYS A 498 1.64 -25.88 -14.66
CA LYS A 498 0.19 -25.96 -14.92
C LYS A 498 -0.54 -26.52 -13.70
N VAL A 499 -1.81 -26.14 -13.58
CA VAL A 499 -2.75 -26.75 -12.63
C VAL A 499 -3.29 -28.03 -13.25
N GLN A 500 -3.16 -29.16 -12.53
CA GLN A 500 -3.54 -30.49 -13.00
C GLN A 500 -4.30 -31.26 -11.92
N LYS A 501 -5.05 -32.28 -12.33
CA LYS A 501 -5.71 -33.23 -11.42
C LYS A 501 -4.65 -33.88 -10.53
N ALA A 502 -4.85 -33.89 -9.22
CA ALA A 502 -3.90 -34.42 -8.25
C ALA A 502 -4.46 -35.63 -7.50
N GLN A 503 -5.67 -35.54 -6.98
CA GLN A 503 -6.30 -36.63 -6.25
C GLN A 503 -7.82 -36.57 -6.37
N GLU A 504 -8.47 -37.72 -6.58
CA GLU A 504 -9.93 -37.83 -6.49
C GLU A 504 -10.40 -37.65 -5.04
N LYS A 505 -11.47 -36.89 -4.84
CA LYS A 505 -12.06 -36.65 -3.52
C LYS A 505 -12.56 -37.94 -2.86
N ILE A 506 -12.97 -38.92 -3.66
CA ILE A 506 -13.44 -40.23 -3.19
C ILE A 506 -12.32 -41.00 -2.48
N CYS A 507 -11.05 -40.74 -2.86
CA CYS A 507 -9.87 -41.31 -2.23
C CYS A 507 -9.49 -40.59 -0.92
N SER A 508 -10.09 -39.43 -0.62
CA SER A 508 -9.93 -38.70 0.63
C SER A 508 -10.98 -39.18 1.62
N GLY A 509 -10.74 -40.31 2.28
CA GLY A 509 -11.75 -41.08 3.03
C GLY A 509 -12.65 -40.30 4.00
N ASN A 510 -12.21 -39.17 4.56
CA ASN A 510 -13.00 -38.33 5.49
C ASN A 510 -13.40 -36.95 4.92
N GLY A 511 -13.14 -36.67 3.64
CA GLY A 511 -13.38 -35.35 3.03
C GLY A 511 -12.33 -34.28 3.37
N ASP A 512 -11.24 -34.67 4.03
CA ASP A 512 -10.12 -33.78 4.33
C ASP A 512 -9.38 -33.36 3.05
N ILE A 513 -8.94 -32.10 3.04
CA ILE A 513 -8.17 -31.52 1.94
C ILE A 513 -6.76 -32.14 1.97
N PRO A 514 -6.29 -32.78 0.90
CA PRO A 514 -4.99 -33.44 0.91
C PRO A 514 -3.84 -32.43 1.00
N GLU A 515 -2.89 -32.71 1.88
CA GLU A 515 -1.66 -31.94 1.98
C GLU A 515 -0.70 -32.33 0.84
N LEU A 516 -0.71 -31.53 -0.23
CA LEU A 516 0.22 -31.69 -1.33
C LEU A 516 1.46 -30.83 -1.11
N THR A 517 2.63 -31.47 -1.13
CA THR A 517 3.94 -30.81 -1.17
C THR A 517 4.78 -31.37 -2.30
N ASN A 518 5.47 -30.50 -3.05
CA ASN A 518 6.28 -30.88 -4.21
C ASN A 518 5.51 -31.65 -5.30
N PHE A 519 4.23 -31.31 -5.50
CA PHE A 519 3.40 -31.96 -6.51
C PHE A 519 4.00 -31.85 -7.93
N VAL A 520 4.02 -32.99 -8.61
CA VAL A 520 4.38 -33.16 -10.02
C VAL A 520 3.26 -33.96 -10.65
N CYS A 521 2.68 -33.47 -11.75
CA CYS A 521 1.59 -34.17 -12.42
C CYS A 521 2.08 -35.45 -13.10
N ASP A 522 1.17 -36.39 -13.35
CA ASP A 522 1.48 -37.70 -13.92
C ASP A 522 2.28 -37.59 -15.23
N ASP A 523 1.88 -36.69 -16.14
CA ASP A 523 2.62 -36.43 -17.39
C ASP A 523 4.11 -36.11 -17.15
N CYS A 524 4.39 -35.23 -16.18
CA CYS A 524 5.76 -34.83 -15.85
C CYS A 524 6.49 -35.94 -15.08
N ALA A 525 5.80 -36.69 -14.24
CA ALA A 525 6.36 -37.85 -13.55
C ALA A 525 6.76 -38.95 -14.55
N GLU A 526 5.95 -39.22 -15.57
CA GLU A 526 6.26 -40.16 -16.64
C GLU A 526 7.45 -39.70 -17.48
N VAL A 527 7.53 -38.41 -17.84
CA VAL A 527 8.71 -37.85 -18.52
C VAL A 527 9.98 -38.03 -17.66
N ARG A 528 9.90 -37.88 -16.34
CA ARG A 528 11.02 -38.14 -15.42
C ARG A 528 11.44 -39.61 -15.40
N LYS A 529 10.48 -40.56 -15.47
CA LYS A 529 10.78 -42.00 -15.56
C LYS A 529 11.45 -42.34 -16.89
N ILE A 530 10.96 -41.80 -18.01
CA ILE A 530 11.52 -42.01 -19.35
C ILE A 530 12.96 -41.48 -19.41
N SER A 531 13.21 -40.27 -18.89
CA SER A 531 14.54 -39.64 -18.88
C SER A 531 15.54 -40.33 -17.94
N LYS A 532 15.09 -41.02 -16.88
CA LYS A 532 15.96 -41.86 -16.03
C LYS A 532 16.27 -43.24 -16.61
N ASN A 533 15.38 -43.78 -17.46
CA ASN A 533 15.56 -45.08 -18.11
C ASN A 533 16.26 -45.01 -19.48
N ALA A 534 16.60 -43.82 -19.97
CA ALA A 534 17.48 -43.68 -21.12
C ALA A 534 18.91 -44.03 -20.69
N ASN A 535 19.33 -45.29 -20.89
CA ASN A 535 20.72 -45.75 -20.89
C ASN A 535 21.50 -45.11 -22.05
N SER A 536 21.46 -43.78 -22.15
CA SER A 536 22.15 -42.98 -23.16
C SER A 536 23.31 -42.25 -22.50
N LYS A 537 24.52 -42.51 -22.98
CA LYS A 537 25.72 -41.79 -22.58
C LYS A 537 26.22 -40.98 -23.76
N PHE A 538 26.80 -39.82 -23.49
CA PHE A 538 27.38 -38.97 -24.52
C PHE A 538 28.79 -39.44 -24.84
N CYS A 539 29.14 -39.48 -26.14
CA CYS A 539 30.46 -39.88 -26.60
C CYS A 539 31.55 -38.94 -26.05
N PRO A 540 32.58 -39.45 -25.34
CA PRO A 540 33.70 -38.65 -24.83
C PRO A 540 34.80 -38.39 -25.87
N GLY A 541 34.71 -38.98 -27.06
CA GLY A 541 35.73 -38.85 -28.11
C GLY A 541 35.83 -37.43 -28.67
N ILE A 542 37.00 -37.07 -29.18
CA ILE A 542 37.24 -35.80 -29.86
C ILE A 542 37.09 -36.02 -31.36
N ASN A 543 36.34 -35.17 -32.04
CA ASN A 543 36.21 -35.23 -33.49
C ASN A 543 37.50 -34.67 -34.13
N GLU A 544 38.17 -35.45 -34.97
CA GLU A 544 39.46 -35.06 -35.56
C GLU A 544 39.36 -33.85 -36.49
N ASN A 545 38.19 -33.62 -37.12
CA ASN A 545 37.97 -32.51 -38.04
C ASN A 545 37.69 -31.19 -37.31
N THR A 546 36.95 -31.23 -36.19
CA THR A 546 36.57 -30.01 -35.44
C THR A 546 37.42 -29.77 -34.19
N LYS A 547 38.19 -30.77 -33.74
CA LYS A 547 38.95 -30.79 -32.48
C LYS A 547 38.10 -30.53 -31.22
N GLU A 548 36.78 -30.74 -31.31
CA GLU A 548 35.84 -30.60 -30.21
C GLU A 548 35.34 -31.98 -29.72
N ILE A 549 34.83 -32.04 -28.50
CA ILE A 549 34.20 -33.26 -27.95
C ILE A 549 32.99 -33.61 -28.82
N CYS A 550 32.92 -34.86 -29.29
CA CYS A 550 31.89 -35.37 -30.17
C CYS A 550 30.49 -35.24 -29.57
N GLY A 551 30.31 -35.66 -28.31
CA GLY A 551 29.09 -35.39 -27.54
C GLY A 551 27.80 -36.01 -28.12
N ILE A 552 27.89 -36.92 -29.10
CA ILE A 552 26.69 -37.57 -29.64
C ILE A 552 26.10 -38.54 -28.61
N ALA A 553 24.78 -38.53 -28.46
CA ALA A 553 24.10 -39.44 -27.54
C ALA A 553 24.11 -40.86 -28.12
N ILE A 554 24.68 -41.81 -27.37
CA ILE A 554 24.76 -43.22 -27.75
C ILE A 554 23.96 -44.02 -26.73
N SER A 555 22.99 -44.80 -27.20
CA SER A 555 22.25 -45.78 -26.40
C SER A 555 22.83 -47.17 -26.58
N LYS A 556 23.20 -47.84 -25.48
CA LYS A 556 23.66 -49.23 -25.51
C LYS A 556 22.45 -50.17 -25.54
N ASN A 557 22.45 -51.14 -26.45
CA ASN A 557 21.44 -52.19 -26.54
C ASN A 557 22.07 -53.57 -26.25
N GLY A 558 22.31 -53.85 -24.96
CA GLY A 558 22.95 -55.11 -24.51
C GLY A 558 24.42 -55.27 -24.92
N GLY A 559 25.04 -56.39 -24.54
CA GLY A 559 26.37 -56.80 -25.00
C GLY A 559 27.58 -56.09 -24.39
N CYS A 560 28.67 -56.05 -25.16
CA CYS A 560 30.01 -55.64 -24.74
C CYS A 560 30.08 -54.18 -24.24
N ASN A 561 30.94 -53.91 -23.25
CA ASN A 561 31.18 -52.56 -22.71
C ASN A 561 32.15 -51.71 -23.56
N HIS A 562 32.68 -52.27 -24.66
CA HIS A 562 33.42 -51.53 -25.68
C HIS A 562 32.46 -50.85 -26.64
N ILE A 563 32.50 -49.51 -26.70
CA ILE A 563 31.69 -48.71 -27.63
C ILE A 563 32.58 -48.06 -28.68
N THR A 564 32.20 -48.24 -29.94
CA THR A 564 32.78 -47.51 -31.08
C THR A 564 31.78 -46.46 -31.56
N CYS A 565 32.15 -45.18 -31.49
CA CYS A 565 31.30 -44.11 -31.99
C CYS A 565 31.26 -44.11 -33.52
N THR A 566 30.09 -44.13 -34.14
CA THR A 566 29.99 -44.06 -35.62
C THR A 566 30.28 -42.66 -36.18
N ALA A 567 30.19 -41.61 -35.36
CA ALA A 567 30.37 -40.23 -35.79
C ALA A 567 31.82 -39.73 -35.72
N CYS A 568 32.58 -40.17 -34.71
CA CYS A 568 33.98 -39.76 -34.52
C CYS A 568 34.96 -40.94 -34.45
N HIS A 569 34.47 -42.17 -34.64
CA HIS A 569 35.27 -43.41 -34.67
C HIS A 569 36.10 -43.72 -33.40
N SER A 570 35.93 -42.95 -32.33
CA SER A 570 36.62 -43.20 -31.07
C SER A 570 36.11 -44.47 -30.37
N HIS A 571 37.05 -45.25 -29.84
CA HIS A 571 36.81 -46.42 -28.99
C HIS A 571 36.83 -46.00 -27.50
N TRP A 572 35.74 -46.24 -26.78
CA TRP A 572 35.59 -45.83 -25.38
C TRP A 572 34.79 -46.81 -24.53
N CYS A 573 35.07 -46.84 -23.23
CA CYS A 573 34.45 -47.77 -22.29
C CYS A 573 33.10 -47.25 -21.81
N TRP A 574 32.03 -48.04 -21.99
CA TRP A 574 30.67 -47.69 -21.57
C TRP A 574 30.59 -47.38 -20.07
N LEU A 575 31.31 -48.13 -19.23
CA LEU A 575 31.26 -47.98 -17.77
C LEU A 575 31.94 -46.69 -17.33
N CYS A 576 33.16 -46.44 -17.82
CA CYS A 576 34.02 -45.34 -17.40
C CYS A 576 33.80 -44.01 -18.14
N VAL A 577 33.18 -44.04 -19.32
CA VAL A 577 32.96 -42.86 -20.18
C VAL A 577 34.29 -42.16 -20.54
N LYS A 578 35.29 -42.96 -20.92
CA LYS A 578 36.64 -42.49 -21.32
C LYS A 578 37.12 -43.25 -22.55
N THR A 579 37.87 -42.54 -23.40
CA THR A 579 38.52 -43.10 -24.60
C THR A 579 39.82 -43.80 -24.26
N TYR A 580 40.05 -44.97 -24.84
CA TYR A 580 41.27 -45.76 -24.64
C TYR A 580 41.94 -46.15 -25.97
N GLY A 581 41.34 -45.80 -27.12
CA GLY A 581 41.85 -46.20 -28.42
C GLY A 581 41.95 -47.73 -28.52
N ASP A 582 43.03 -48.22 -29.11
CA ASP A 582 43.26 -49.66 -29.32
C ASP A 582 43.49 -50.45 -28.02
N SER A 583 43.87 -49.77 -26.92
CA SER A 583 44.08 -50.38 -25.60
C SER A 583 42.80 -50.65 -24.80
N ILE A 584 41.62 -50.44 -25.41
CA ILE A 584 40.35 -50.56 -24.71
C ILE A 584 40.06 -51.96 -24.15
N TYR A 585 40.50 -53.02 -24.83
CA TYR A 585 40.32 -54.39 -24.36
C TYR A 585 41.25 -54.71 -23.17
N GLU A 586 42.47 -54.17 -23.14
CA GLU A 586 43.34 -54.26 -21.96
C GLU A 586 42.69 -53.57 -20.76
N HIS A 587 42.17 -52.35 -20.95
CA HIS A 587 41.42 -51.64 -19.92
C HIS A 587 40.21 -52.42 -19.39
N LEU A 588 39.38 -52.99 -20.29
CA LEU A 588 38.21 -53.78 -19.89
C LEU A 588 38.61 -55.03 -19.09
N THR A 589 39.73 -55.68 -19.46
CA THR A 589 40.21 -56.87 -18.76
C THR A 589 40.83 -56.54 -17.41
N GLU A 590 41.73 -55.56 -17.36
CA GLU A 590 42.51 -55.23 -16.16
C GLU A 590 41.67 -54.48 -15.11
N VAL A 591 40.76 -53.61 -15.55
CA VAL A 591 39.98 -52.75 -14.63
C VAL A 591 38.61 -53.34 -14.33
N HIS A 592 37.97 -53.97 -15.31
CA HIS A 592 36.60 -54.48 -15.16
C HIS A 592 36.49 -56.01 -15.13
N GLY A 593 37.58 -56.74 -15.42
CA GLY A 593 37.65 -58.20 -15.32
C GLY A 593 36.84 -58.96 -16.37
N ASN A 594 36.07 -58.27 -17.22
CA ASN A 594 35.26 -58.86 -18.28
C ASN A 594 34.97 -57.86 -19.41
N TYR A 595 34.52 -58.37 -20.55
CA TYR A 595 34.11 -57.56 -21.69
C TYR A 595 32.60 -57.28 -21.74
N GLY A 596 31.79 -57.99 -20.94
CA GLY A 596 30.33 -57.85 -20.89
C GLY A 596 29.57 -58.78 -21.83
N LEU A 597 29.88 -60.08 -21.80
CA LEU A 597 29.01 -61.13 -22.34
C LEU A 597 28.56 -62.03 -21.18
N ASP A 598 27.43 -61.72 -20.57
CA ASP A 598 26.67 -62.70 -19.80
C ASP A 598 25.51 -63.17 -20.68
N ASP A 599 25.65 -64.39 -21.22
CA ASP A 599 24.54 -65.21 -21.71
C ASP A 599 23.76 -65.66 -20.47
N ASN A 600 22.67 -64.96 -20.16
CA ASN A 600 21.55 -65.49 -19.38
C ASN A 600 20.26 -64.80 -19.85
N GLU A 601 19.87 -65.12 -21.09
CA GLU A 601 18.45 -65.25 -21.42
C GLU A 601 17.91 -66.40 -20.56
N ASN A 602 17.10 -66.08 -19.54
CA ASN A 602 16.03 -66.93 -19.01
C ASN A 602 15.39 -66.24 -17.80
N GLU A 603 14.27 -65.54 -18.00
CA GLU A 603 13.01 -65.79 -17.31
C GLU A 603 11.94 -64.83 -17.85
N TYR A 604 10.80 -65.43 -18.18
CA TYR A 604 9.68 -64.90 -18.97
C TYR A 604 8.97 -63.68 -18.36
#